data_AF-A0A7C4GWH9-F1
#
_entry.id   AF-A0A7C4GWH9-F1
#
_cell.length_a   1.000
_cell.length_b   1.000
_cell.length_c   1.000
_cell.angle_alpha   90.00
_cell.angle_beta   90.00
_cell.angle_gamma   90.00
#
_symmetry.space_group_name_H-M   'P 1'
#
loop_
_entity.id
_entity.type
_entity.pdbx_description
1 polymer ?
#
loop_
_entity_poly.entity_id
_entity_poly.type
_entity_poly.pdbx_seq_one_letter_code
_entity_poly.pdbx_strand_id
1 'polypeptide(L)' 'MSRKITYAAVGVDRELRAEAKKALRLLKSTYRFSCYGEIVQLPFGNVFPFRGDCYLDLVIEGVG' A
#
# COMPACT_ATOMS: atom_id res chain seq x y z
N MET A 1 -35.60 12.55 -4.67
CA MET A 1 -34.62 12.85 -5.73
C MET A 1 -33.83 11.58 -6.03
N SER A 2 -33.72 11.16 -7.30
CA SER A 2 -32.89 10.02 -7.67
C SER A 2 -31.41 10.41 -7.57
N ARG A 3 -30.62 9.63 -6.83
CA ARG A 3 -29.18 9.85 -6.71
C ARG A 3 -28.54 9.38 -8.02
N LYS A 4 -27.86 10.28 -8.73
CA LYS A 4 -27.12 9.93 -9.95
C LYS A 4 -25.99 8.97 -9.56
N ILE A 5 -26.10 7.71 -9.96
CA ILE A 5 -25.03 6.71 -9.74
C ILE A 5 -23.94 7.01 -10.78
N THR A 6 -22.75 7.35 -10.31
CA THR A 6 -21.57 7.52 -11.15
C THR A 6 -20.59 6.38 -10.88
N TYR A 7 -19.72 6.11 -11.85
CA TYR A 7 -18.70 5.07 -11.71
C TYR A 7 -17.72 5.36 -10.54
N ALA A 8 -17.43 6.65 -10.31
CA ALA A 8 -16.69 7.10 -9.13
C ALA A 8 -17.45 6.81 -7.82
N ALA A 9 -18.77 7.03 -7.79
CA ALA A 9 -19.60 6.80 -6.61
C ALA A 9 -19.72 5.31 -6.19
N VAL A 10 -19.34 4.37 -7.05
CA VAL A 10 -19.27 2.93 -6.74
C VAL A 10 -17.85 2.44 -6.43
N GLY A 11 -16.92 3.37 -6.17
CA GLY A 11 -15.56 3.05 -5.71
C GLY A 11 -14.50 2.98 -6.80
N VAL A 12 -14.82 3.33 -8.06
CA VAL A 12 -13.88 3.32 -9.18
C VAL A 12 -13.55 4.73 -9.65
N ASP A 13 -13.20 5.59 -8.70
CA ASP A 13 -12.69 6.93 -8.97
C ASP A 13 -11.23 6.87 -9.44
N ARG A 14 -11.00 7.19 -10.71
CA ARG A 14 -9.68 7.12 -11.35
C ARG A 14 -8.76 8.26 -10.91
N GLU A 15 -9.31 9.44 -10.65
CA GLU A 15 -8.53 10.61 -10.21
C GLU A 15 -8.05 10.39 -8.77
N LEU A 16 -8.96 9.95 -7.90
CA LEU A 16 -8.63 9.58 -6.52
C LEU A 16 -7.57 8.45 -6.49
N ARG A 17 -7.70 7.44 -7.35
CA ARG A 17 -6.70 6.37 -7.48
C ARG A 17 -5.33 6.91 -7.88
N ALA A 18 -5.27 7.83 -8.85
CA ALA A 18 -4.01 8.41 -9.29
C ALA A 18 -3.33 9.19 -8.16
N GLU A 19 -4.10 9.98 -7.41
CA GLU A 19 -3.61 10.75 -6.26
C GLU A 19 -3.14 9.85 -5.11
N ALA A 20 -3.93 8.85 -4.75
CA ALA A 20 -3.56 7.85 -3.74
C ALA A 20 -2.25 7.13 -4.11
N LYS A 21 -2.04 6.80 -5.39
CA LYS A 21 -0.77 6.22 -5.86
C LYS A 21 0.42 7.18 -5.70
N LYS A 22 0.22 8.50 -5.71
CA LYS A 22 1.29 9.46 -5.38
C LYS A 22 1.66 9.37 -3.90
N ALA A 23 0.67 9.33 -3.02
CA ALA A 23 0.86 9.18 -1.58
C ALA A 23 1.58 7.86 -1.23
N LEU A 24 1.28 6.77 -1.94
CA LEU A 24 2.00 5.49 -1.76
C LEU A 24 3.50 5.59 -2.07
N ARG A 25 3.91 6.43 -3.04
CA ARG A 25 5.35 6.65 -3.31
C ARG A 25 6.03 7.39 -2.17
N LEU A 26 5.33 8.36 -1.56
CA LEU A 26 5.83 9.04 -0.37
C LEU A 26 5.99 8.06 0.79
N LEU A 27 5.02 7.19 1.03
CA LEU A 27 5.14 6.12 2.03
C LEU A 27 6.37 5.24 1.77
N LYS A 28 6.62 4.81 0.52
CA LYS A 28 7.84 4.05 0.19
C LYS A 28 9.13 4.81 0.49
N SER A 29 9.14 6.14 0.38
CA SER A 29 10.33 6.92 0.74
C SER A 29 10.63 6.96 2.23
N THR A 30 9.65 6.71 3.10
CA THR A 30 9.88 6.69 4.57
C THR A 30 10.59 5.42 5.03
N TYR A 31 10.65 4.39 4.19
CA TYR A 31 11.31 3.11 4.48
C TYR A 31 12.80 3.27 4.83
N ARG A 32 13.45 4.32 4.28
CA ARG A 32 14.83 4.69 4.63
C ARG A 32 15.04 5.06 6.10
N PHE A 33 13.97 5.37 6.82
CA PHE A 33 14.02 5.72 8.25
C PHE A 33 13.90 4.50 9.17
N SER A 34 13.83 3.28 8.61
CA SER A 34 13.87 2.04 9.39
C SER A 34 15.19 1.94 10.16
N CYS A 35 15.10 1.83 11.49
CA CYS A 35 16.27 1.60 12.35
C CYS A 35 16.70 0.13 12.39
N TYR A 36 15.90 -0.78 11.84
CA TYR A 36 16.14 -2.23 11.87
C TYR A 36 16.81 -2.77 10.60
N GLY A 37 17.05 -1.92 9.59
CA GLY A 37 17.67 -2.30 8.33
C GLY A 37 16.78 -2.03 7.12
N GLU A 38 17.26 -2.43 5.95
CA GLU A 38 16.58 -2.23 4.68
C GLU A 38 15.37 -3.15 4.52
N ILE A 39 14.33 -2.62 3.89
CA ILE A 39 13.11 -3.38 3.58
C ILE A 39 13.34 -4.20 2.32
N VAL A 40 13.04 -5.51 2.40
CA VAL A 40 13.19 -6.43 1.28
C VAL A 40 11.93 -6.37 0.42
N GLN A 41 12.09 -6.00 -0.85
CA GLN A 41 10.99 -5.96 -1.81
C GLN A 41 10.90 -7.29 -2.55
N LEU A 42 9.78 -7.98 -2.37
CA LEU A 42 9.42 -9.20 -3.09
C LEU A 42 8.48 -8.85 -4.25
N PRO A 43 8.28 -9.76 -5.24
CA PRO A 43 7.39 -9.50 -6.37
C PRO A 43 5.95 -9.12 -5.98
N PHE A 44 5.46 -9.61 -4.83
CA PHE A 44 4.08 -9.43 -4.37
C PHE A 44 3.94 -8.77 -3.00
N GLY A 45 5.03 -8.36 -2.36
CA GLY A 45 4.99 -7.87 -0.98
C GLY A 45 6.30 -7.23 -0.53
N ASN A 46 6.29 -6.70 0.69
CA ASN A 46 7.49 -6.16 1.34
C ASN A 46 7.67 -6.86 2.68
N VAL A 47 8.91 -7.26 2.97
CA VAL A 47 9.30 -7.81 4.26
C VAL A 47 10.04 -6.75 5.05
N PHE A 48 9.53 -6.43 6.24
CA PHE A 48 10.07 -5.39 7.11
C PHE A 48 10.93 -6.01 8.21
N PRO A 49 12.20 -5.62 8.37
CA PRO A 49 13.00 -6.07 9.50
C PRO A 49 12.43 -5.50 10.80
N PHE A 50 12.37 -6.34 11.84
CA PHE A 50 11.81 -5.98 13.13
C PHE A 50 12.55 -6.69 14.27
N ARG A 51 13.63 -6.07 14.75
CA ARG A 51 14.47 -6.54 15.88
C ARG A 51 15.18 -7.88 15.67
N GLY A 52 16.51 -7.85 15.63
CA GLY A 52 17.32 -9.07 15.50
C GLY A 52 16.94 -9.85 14.23
N ASP A 53 16.73 -11.16 14.38
CA ASP A 53 16.36 -12.06 13.28
C ASP A 53 14.84 -12.15 13.03
N CYS A 54 14.05 -11.19 13.55
CA CYS A 54 12.61 -11.14 13.35
C CYS A 54 12.24 -10.22 12.19
N TYR A 55 11.24 -10.66 11.41
CA TYR A 55 10.77 -9.96 10.22
C TYR A 55 9.24 -9.97 10.20
N LEU A 56 8.66 -8.89 9.68
CA LEU A 56 7.22 -8.75 9.46
C LEU A 56 6.94 -8.88 7.97
N ASP A 57 6.17 -9.90 7.61
CA ASP A 57 5.61 -10.07 6.28
C ASP A 57 4.10 -9.81 6.34
N LEU A 58 3.66 -8.73 5.70
CA LEU A 58 2.26 -8.30 5.72
C LEU A 58 1.61 -8.71 4.41
N VAL A 59 0.91 -9.84 4.43
CA VAL A 59 0.20 -10.39 3.28
C VAL A 59 -1.29 -10.07 3.40
N ILE A 60 -1.87 -9.55 2.32
CA ILE A 60 -3.32 -9.42 2.17
C ILE A 60 -3.71 -10.28 0.99
N GLU A 61 -4.39 -11.40 1.26
CA GLU A 61 -4.91 -12.28 0.22
C GLU A 61 -6.38 -11.98 -0.02
N GLY A 62 -6.76 -11.82 -1.28
CA GLY A 62 -8.16 -11.83 -1.68
C GLY A 62 -8.60 -13.27 -1.89
N VAL A 63 -9.65 -13.70 -1.20
CA VAL A 63 -10.33 -14.96 -1.53
C VAL A 63 -11.31 -14.66 -2.67
N GLY A 64 -11.07 -15.24 -3.84
CA GLY A 64 -11.87 -15.04 -5.05
C GLY A 64 -11.67 -16.14 -6.06
#